data_AF-A0A3D1BDJ5-F1
#
_entry.id   AF-A0A3D1BDJ5-F1
#
_cell.length_a   1.000
_cell.length_b   1.000
_cell.length_c   1.000
_cell.angle_alpha   90.00
_cell.angle_beta   90.00
_cell.angle_gamma   90.00
#
_symmetry.space_group_name_H-M   'P 1'
#
loop_
_entity.id
_entity.type
_entity.pdbx_description
1 polymer ?
#
loop_
_entity_poly.entity_id
_entity_poly.type
_entity_poly.pdbx_seq_one_letter_code
_entity_poly.pdbx_strand_id
1 'polypeptide(L)'
;MRWIGILGLALCLNVPVVVAQDEPAWPSPASFLKDMEQSAADLGGREAKWIKKSFGPRFAALEAGRQGQVMSLVEALQETRQPFAESIWGYLKGVDALLQRPDAAAWTGWHRHVAFFASSTKHRQRAKAYLANSEGLLNQGKLHSANTGTWLVRGGRMTFDLDDQNRPRISCDSSTVVCLAKGDSARLHQVRGQYDVLENEFRVETGRLDWERTVREGDFQAEVRAFNIRLKGSTFTTDSATFQSDMFGTPLHGTLHFKVQAEKQAKKRTYP
;
A
#
# COMPACT_ATOMS: atom_id res chain seq x y z
N MET A 1 1.97 12.53 -82.00
CA MET A 1 2.17 12.77 -80.56
C MET A 1 0.88 12.43 -79.83
N ARG A 2 0.83 11.26 -79.18
CA ARG A 2 -0.36 10.75 -78.46
C ARG A 2 -0.01 10.72 -76.97
N TRP A 3 -0.80 11.41 -76.15
CA TRP A 3 -0.74 11.33 -74.69
C TRP A 3 -1.52 10.10 -74.22
N ILE A 4 -0.88 9.26 -73.41
CA ILE A 4 -1.49 8.12 -72.70
C ILE A 4 -1.70 8.56 -71.26
N GLY A 5 -2.97 8.63 -70.83
CA GLY A 5 -3.35 8.79 -69.43
C GLY A 5 -3.35 7.43 -68.72
N ILE A 6 -2.62 7.33 -67.61
CA ILE A 6 -2.59 6.14 -66.76
C ILE A 6 -3.74 6.23 -65.76
N LEU A 7 -4.68 5.28 -65.84
CA LEU A 7 -5.68 5.01 -64.80
C LEU A 7 -4.98 4.27 -63.65
N GLY A 8 -4.92 4.89 -62.47
CA GLY A 8 -4.55 4.22 -61.22
C GLY A 8 -5.78 3.63 -60.55
N LEU A 9 -5.90 2.30 -60.55
CA LEU A 9 -6.93 1.56 -59.83
C LEU A 9 -6.49 1.43 -58.35
N ALA A 10 -7.14 2.15 -57.44
CA ALA A 10 -6.90 2.00 -56.00
C ALA A 10 -7.69 0.79 -55.47
N LEU A 11 -6.97 -0.29 -55.14
CA LEU A 11 -7.51 -1.46 -54.46
C LEU A 11 -7.63 -1.14 -52.96
N CYS A 12 -8.85 -0.87 -52.48
CA CYS A 12 -9.13 -0.76 -51.05
C CYS A 12 -9.18 -2.16 -50.43
N LEU A 13 -8.08 -2.63 -49.84
CA LEU A 13 -8.06 -3.81 -48.98
C LEU A 13 -8.76 -3.46 -47.66
N ASN A 14 -10.01 -3.91 -47.53
CA ASN A 14 -10.78 -3.83 -46.29
C ASN A 14 -10.33 -5.00 -45.38
N VAL A 15 -9.34 -4.75 -44.53
CA VAL A 15 -8.92 -5.74 -43.52
C VAL A 15 -9.91 -5.66 -42.35
N PRO A 16 -10.63 -6.74 -42.00
CA PRO A 16 -11.45 -6.73 -40.82
C PRO A 16 -10.53 -6.63 -39.59
N VAL A 17 -10.73 -5.58 -38.79
CA VAL A 17 -10.17 -5.49 -37.44
C VAL A 17 -10.85 -6.58 -36.62
N VAL A 18 -10.20 -7.73 -36.49
CA VAL A 18 -10.58 -8.75 -35.50
C VAL A 18 -10.16 -8.17 -34.16
N VAL A 19 -11.11 -7.59 -33.43
CA VAL A 19 -10.95 -7.33 -32.00
C VAL A 19 -11.05 -8.70 -31.34
N ALA A 20 -9.91 -9.31 -31.04
CA ALA A 20 -9.86 -10.46 -30.17
C ALA A 20 -10.38 -10.01 -28.80
N GLN A 21 -11.63 -10.34 -28.49
CA GLN A 21 -12.09 -10.34 -27.11
C GLN A 21 -11.42 -11.55 -26.48
N ASP A 22 -10.34 -11.33 -25.73
CA ASP A 22 -9.73 -12.39 -24.94
C ASP A 22 -10.83 -12.95 -24.03
N GLU A 23 -11.10 -14.26 -24.14
CA GLU A 23 -12.05 -14.91 -23.25
C GLU A 23 -11.53 -14.80 -21.81
N PRO A 24 -12.41 -14.52 -20.82
CA PRO A 24 -11.97 -14.38 -19.45
C PRO A 24 -11.30 -15.68 -18.96
N ALA A 25 -10.19 -15.55 -18.22
CA ALA A 25 -9.43 -16.69 -17.68
C ALA A 25 -10.29 -17.72 -16.93
N TRP A 26 -11.40 -17.29 -16.32
CA TRP A 26 -12.36 -18.19 -15.70
C TRP A 26 -13.79 -17.91 -16.18
N PRO A 27 -14.54 -18.94 -16.59
CA PRO A 27 -15.93 -18.79 -17.03
C PRO A 27 -16.92 -18.52 -15.88
N SER A 28 -16.50 -18.69 -14.62
CA SER A 28 -17.37 -18.47 -13.45
C SER A 28 -16.57 -18.18 -12.16
N PRO A 29 -17.20 -17.56 -11.14
CA PRO A 29 -16.63 -17.44 -9.80
C PRO A 29 -16.27 -18.78 -9.15
N ALA A 30 -17.02 -19.85 -9.44
CA ALA A 30 -16.76 -21.17 -8.89
C ALA A 30 -15.49 -21.81 -9.47
N SER A 31 -15.24 -21.66 -10.78
CA SER A 31 -14.00 -22.11 -11.42
C SER A 31 -12.80 -21.31 -10.94
N PHE A 32 -12.96 -19.99 -10.73
CA PHE A 32 -11.92 -19.15 -10.11
C PHE A 32 -11.55 -19.65 -8.72
N LEU A 33 -12.54 -19.89 -7.84
CA LEU A 33 -12.27 -20.38 -6.49
C LEU A 33 -11.56 -21.74 -6.47
N LYS A 34 -11.93 -22.64 -7.38
CA LYS A 34 -11.27 -23.95 -7.51
C LYS A 34 -9.78 -23.79 -7.89
N ASP A 35 -9.48 -22.91 -8.85
CA ASP A 35 -8.11 -22.65 -9.29
C ASP A 35 -7.28 -21.97 -8.19
N MET A 36 -7.87 -21.01 -7.46
CA MET A 36 -7.22 -20.37 -6.32
C MET A 36 -6.98 -21.36 -5.16
N GLU A 37 -7.90 -22.30 -4.91
CA GLU A 37 -7.72 -23.37 -3.91
C GLU A 37 -6.56 -24.30 -4.29
N GLN A 38 -6.48 -24.69 -5.57
CA GLN A 38 -5.41 -25.54 -6.08
C GLN A 38 -4.04 -24.83 -5.99
N SER A 39 -3.97 -23.58 -6.43
CA SER A 39 -2.76 -22.77 -6.33
C SER A 39 -2.33 -22.53 -4.87
N ALA A 40 -3.29 -22.37 -3.95
CA ALA A 40 -3.01 -22.25 -2.53
C ALA A 40 -2.54 -23.57 -1.89
N ALA A 41 -2.91 -24.73 -2.46
CA ALA A 41 -2.45 -26.03 -1.96
C ALA A 41 -0.93 -26.19 -2.09
N ASP A 42 -0.31 -25.57 -3.10
CA ASP A 42 1.15 -25.53 -3.28
C ASP A 42 1.86 -24.71 -2.20
N LEU A 43 1.15 -23.77 -1.55
CA LEU A 43 1.64 -23.05 -0.36
C LEU A 43 1.46 -23.87 0.91
N GLY A 44 0.37 -24.64 0.98
CA GLY A 44 0.08 -25.56 2.07
C GLY A 44 -1.40 -25.91 2.24
N GLY A 45 -1.66 -27.00 2.97
CA GLY A 45 -3.03 -27.47 3.22
C GLY A 45 -3.88 -26.50 4.04
N ARG A 46 -3.27 -25.60 4.84
CA ARG A 46 -4.02 -24.58 5.60
C ARG A 46 -4.53 -23.47 4.68
N GLU A 47 -3.73 -23.11 3.69
CA GLU A 47 -3.99 -22.05 2.72
C GLU A 47 -5.12 -22.49 1.78
N ALA A 48 -5.06 -23.71 1.24
CA ALA A 48 -6.18 -24.31 0.50
C ALA A 48 -7.47 -24.37 1.34
N LYS A 49 -7.37 -24.81 2.60
CA LYS A 49 -8.52 -24.84 3.51
C LYS A 49 -9.08 -23.43 3.78
N TRP A 50 -8.25 -22.41 3.85
CA TRP A 50 -8.68 -21.02 4.01
C TRP A 50 -9.47 -20.52 2.80
N ILE A 51 -9.02 -20.83 1.57
CA ILE A 51 -9.79 -20.53 0.35
C ILE A 51 -11.17 -21.18 0.44
N LYS A 52 -11.22 -22.49 0.70
CA LYS A 52 -12.47 -23.25 0.73
C LYS A 52 -13.45 -22.84 1.82
N LYS A 53 -12.94 -22.57 3.04
CA LYS A 53 -13.78 -22.41 4.24
C LYS A 53 -14.02 -20.97 4.67
N SER A 54 -13.15 -20.04 4.26
CA SER A 54 -13.19 -18.66 4.74
C SER A 54 -13.41 -17.68 3.59
N PHE A 55 -12.48 -17.62 2.64
CA PHE A 55 -12.54 -16.65 1.54
C PHE A 55 -13.66 -16.97 0.55
N GLY A 56 -13.75 -18.22 0.11
CA GLY A 56 -14.68 -18.68 -0.92
C GLY A 56 -16.14 -18.34 -0.64
N PRO A 57 -16.70 -18.66 0.54
CA PRO A 57 -18.07 -18.28 0.88
C PRO A 57 -18.32 -16.77 0.86
N ARG A 58 -17.36 -15.95 1.34
CA ARG A 58 -17.48 -14.49 1.33
C ARG A 58 -17.38 -13.92 -0.08
N PHE A 59 -16.47 -14.44 -0.89
CA PHE A 59 -16.33 -14.06 -2.28
C PHE A 59 -17.57 -14.43 -3.10
N ALA A 60 -18.13 -15.62 -2.90
CA ALA A 60 -19.34 -16.07 -3.59
C ALA A 60 -20.58 -15.20 -3.27
N ALA A 61 -20.59 -14.55 -2.10
CA ALA A 61 -21.67 -13.66 -1.68
C ALA A 61 -21.55 -12.21 -2.22
N LEU A 62 -20.44 -11.86 -2.88
CA LEU A 62 -20.27 -10.55 -3.51
C LEU A 62 -21.21 -10.35 -4.70
N GLU A 63 -21.55 -9.10 -5.00
CA GLU A 63 -22.20 -8.78 -6.26
C GLU A 63 -21.30 -9.13 -7.47
N ALA A 64 -21.94 -9.51 -8.58
CA ALA A 64 -21.24 -9.97 -9.79
C ALA A 64 -20.16 -9.00 -10.30
N GLY A 65 -20.40 -7.69 -10.18
CA GLY A 65 -19.42 -6.67 -10.56
C GLY A 65 -18.13 -6.72 -9.73
N ARG A 66 -18.23 -6.93 -8.41
CA ARG A 66 -17.05 -7.07 -7.53
C ARG A 66 -16.35 -8.42 -7.73
N GLN A 67 -17.11 -9.49 -7.99
CA GLN A 67 -16.53 -10.78 -8.35
C GLN A 67 -15.70 -10.66 -9.62
N GLY A 68 -16.27 -10.06 -10.67
CA GLY A 68 -15.58 -9.80 -11.94
C GLY A 68 -14.33 -8.94 -11.75
N GLN A 69 -14.41 -7.85 -10.99
CA GLN A 69 -13.25 -7.00 -10.71
C GLN A 69 -12.11 -7.78 -10.04
N VAL A 70 -12.42 -8.62 -9.06
CA VAL A 70 -11.40 -9.42 -8.37
C VAL A 70 -10.76 -10.41 -9.33
N MET A 71 -11.58 -11.13 -10.11
CA MET A 71 -11.10 -12.10 -11.09
C MET A 71 -10.21 -11.44 -12.15
N SER A 72 -10.64 -10.36 -12.79
CA SER A 72 -9.86 -9.66 -13.81
C SER A 72 -8.53 -9.11 -13.27
N LEU A 73 -8.47 -8.70 -12.00
CA LEU A 73 -7.20 -8.28 -11.40
C LEU A 73 -6.27 -9.45 -11.11
N VAL A 74 -6.78 -10.62 -10.71
CA VAL A 74 -5.92 -11.82 -10.58
C VAL A 74 -5.34 -12.22 -11.93
N GLU A 75 -6.17 -12.22 -12.98
CA GLU A 75 -5.74 -12.50 -14.35
C GLU A 75 -4.63 -11.54 -14.80
N ALA A 76 -4.84 -10.22 -14.67
CA ALA A 76 -3.83 -9.23 -15.03
C ALA A 76 -2.53 -9.36 -14.18
N LEU A 77 -2.62 -9.76 -12.91
CA LEU A 77 -1.45 -10.07 -12.09
C LEU A 77 -0.72 -11.32 -12.61
N GLN A 78 -1.43 -12.35 -13.08
CA GLN A 78 -0.83 -13.54 -13.69
C GLN A 78 -0.14 -13.21 -15.02
N GLU A 79 -0.78 -12.41 -15.88
CA GLU A 79 -0.22 -11.95 -17.17
C GLU A 79 1.06 -11.14 -17.00
N THR A 80 1.09 -10.26 -15.98
CA THR A 80 2.31 -9.52 -15.59
C THR A 80 3.31 -10.37 -14.79
N ARG A 81 3.10 -11.69 -14.73
CA ARG A 81 3.95 -12.71 -14.12
C ARG A 81 4.18 -12.46 -12.64
N GLN A 82 3.22 -11.89 -11.92
CA GLN A 82 3.33 -11.75 -10.47
C GLN A 82 3.31 -13.14 -9.81
N PRO A 83 4.19 -13.41 -8.83
CA PRO A 83 4.23 -14.70 -8.18
C PRO A 83 2.97 -14.92 -7.34
N PHE A 84 2.45 -16.15 -7.34
CA PHE A 84 1.24 -16.47 -6.59
C PHE A 84 1.42 -16.27 -5.08
N ALA A 85 2.49 -16.83 -4.51
CA ALA A 85 2.73 -16.90 -3.06
C ALA A 85 2.76 -15.53 -2.37
N GLU A 86 3.36 -14.51 -3.00
CA GLU A 86 3.49 -13.18 -2.40
C GLU A 86 2.47 -12.19 -2.95
N SER A 87 2.25 -12.16 -4.27
CA SER A 87 1.42 -11.12 -4.87
C SER A 87 -0.06 -11.51 -4.91
N ILE A 88 -0.41 -12.62 -5.56
CA ILE A 88 -1.82 -12.99 -5.74
C ILE A 88 -2.43 -13.43 -4.40
N TRP A 89 -1.73 -14.25 -3.63
CA TRP A 89 -2.15 -14.62 -2.28
C TRP A 89 -2.31 -13.40 -1.37
N GLY A 90 -1.33 -12.49 -1.38
CA GLY A 90 -1.40 -11.23 -0.64
C GLY A 90 -2.61 -10.38 -1.05
N TYR A 91 -2.90 -10.30 -2.36
CA TYR A 91 -4.10 -9.65 -2.89
C TYR A 91 -5.39 -10.30 -2.38
N LEU A 92 -5.55 -11.63 -2.45
CA LEU A 92 -6.72 -12.34 -1.94
C LEU A 92 -6.93 -12.10 -0.44
N LYS A 93 -5.84 -12.07 0.34
CA LYS A 93 -5.86 -11.72 1.76
C LYS A 93 -6.28 -10.27 2.00
N GLY A 94 -5.92 -9.35 1.10
CA GLY A 94 -6.38 -7.96 1.11
C GLY A 94 -7.87 -7.83 0.79
N VAL A 95 -8.36 -8.54 -0.23
CA VAL A 95 -9.80 -8.62 -0.55
C VAL A 95 -10.56 -9.13 0.67
N ASP A 96 -10.12 -10.23 1.28
CA ASP A 96 -10.78 -10.80 2.47
C ASP A 96 -10.84 -9.81 3.65
N ALA A 97 -9.82 -8.95 3.81
CA ALA A 97 -9.82 -7.90 4.83
C ALA A 97 -10.93 -6.86 4.56
N LEU A 98 -11.09 -6.43 3.31
CA LEU A 98 -12.16 -5.52 2.90
C LEU A 98 -13.56 -6.16 2.99
N LEU A 99 -13.68 -7.47 2.79
CA LEU A 99 -14.95 -8.17 2.97
C LEU A 99 -15.36 -8.26 4.45
N GLN A 100 -14.39 -8.40 5.35
CA GLN A 100 -14.65 -8.44 6.80
C GLN A 100 -14.91 -7.06 7.39
N ARG A 101 -14.37 -6.01 6.77
CA ARG A 101 -14.58 -4.61 7.18
C ARG A 101 -14.93 -3.78 5.95
N PRO A 102 -16.19 -3.85 5.47
CA PRO A 102 -16.60 -3.17 4.25
C PRO A 102 -16.36 -1.66 4.33
N ASP A 103 -15.56 -1.17 3.39
CA ASP A 103 -15.32 0.25 3.15
C ASP A 103 -15.25 0.44 1.64
N ALA A 104 -16.27 1.10 1.08
CA ALA A 104 -16.39 1.29 -0.36
C ALA A 104 -15.29 2.21 -0.93
N ALA A 105 -14.83 3.20 -0.16
CA ALA A 105 -13.76 4.09 -0.58
C ALA A 105 -12.42 3.34 -0.59
N ALA A 106 -12.14 2.58 0.47
CA ALA A 106 -10.95 1.74 0.52
C ALA A 106 -10.97 0.65 -0.56
N TRP A 107 -12.13 0.01 -0.82
CA TRP A 107 -12.29 -0.95 -1.91
C TRP A 107 -11.89 -0.33 -3.25
N THR A 108 -12.51 0.80 -3.62
CA THR A 108 -12.24 1.45 -4.91
C THR A 108 -10.79 1.94 -5.00
N GLY A 109 -10.31 2.65 -4.00
CA GLY A 109 -8.97 3.25 -4.01
C GLY A 109 -7.86 2.20 -4.01
N TRP A 110 -7.97 1.18 -3.16
CA TRP A 110 -6.96 0.13 -3.10
C TRP A 110 -6.95 -0.74 -4.37
N HIS A 111 -8.10 -1.10 -4.95
CA HIS A 111 -8.11 -1.83 -6.23
C HIS A 111 -7.53 -1.01 -7.39
N ARG A 112 -7.61 0.33 -7.36
CA ARG A 112 -6.87 1.18 -8.32
C ARG A 112 -5.36 1.04 -8.17
N HIS A 113 -4.84 0.87 -6.94
CA HIS A 113 -3.42 0.59 -6.73
C HIS A 113 -3.05 -0.78 -7.30
N VAL A 114 -3.88 -1.80 -7.09
CA VAL A 114 -3.66 -3.15 -7.64
C VAL A 114 -3.67 -3.11 -9.17
N ALA A 115 -4.63 -2.41 -9.77
CA ALA A 115 -4.71 -2.21 -11.22
C ALA A 115 -3.47 -1.52 -11.79
N PHE A 116 -2.94 -0.51 -11.09
CA PHE A 116 -1.66 0.12 -11.47
C PHE A 116 -0.51 -0.91 -11.50
N PHE A 117 -0.42 -1.78 -10.50
CA PHE A 117 0.63 -2.80 -10.45
C PHE A 117 0.43 -3.96 -11.43
N ALA A 118 -0.82 -4.23 -11.80
CA ALA A 118 -1.18 -5.26 -12.78
C ALA A 118 -1.10 -4.77 -14.23
N SER A 119 -0.94 -3.47 -14.49
CA SER A 119 -0.89 -2.92 -15.86
C SER A 119 0.49 -3.00 -16.52
N SER A 120 1.56 -3.25 -15.75
CA SER A 120 2.91 -3.35 -16.30
C SER A 120 3.86 -4.14 -15.43
N THR A 121 4.90 -4.70 -16.05
CA THR A 121 5.98 -5.41 -15.35
C THR A 121 7.02 -4.46 -14.73
N LYS A 122 6.96 -3.15 -15.02
CA LYS A 122 7.96 -2.14 -14.63
C LYS A 122 8.20 -2.09 -13.12
N HIS A 123 7.14 -2.21 -12.33
CA HIS A 123 7.19 -2.09 -10.87
C HIS A 123 7.03 -3.43 -10.15
N ARG A 124 7.36 -4.55 -10.81
CA ARG A 124 7.07 -5.91 -10.31
C ARG A 124 7.59 -6.19 -8.90
N GLN A 125 8.83 -5.80 -8.57
CA GLN A 125 9.37 -6.01 -7.22
C GLN A 125 8.63 -5.19 -6.16
N ARG A 126 8.21 -3.97 -6.51
CA ARG A 126 7.42 -3.14 -5.61
C ARG A 126 6.01 -3.69 -5.44
N ALA A 127 5.37 -4.11 -6.54
CA ALA A 127 4.07 -4.77 -6.53
C ALA A 127 4.08 -5.97 -5.58
N LYS A 128 5.09 -6.85 -5.71
CA LYS A 128 5.29 -8.00 -4.84
C LYS A 128 5.28 -7.62 -3.36
N ALA A 129 6.11 -6.64 -2.96
CA ALA A 129 6.19 -6.21 -1.57
C ALA A 129 4.89 -5.55 -1.07
N TYR A 130 4.24 -4.74 -1.90
CA TYR A 130 3.00 -4.05 -1.56
C TYR A 130 1.83 -5.04 -1.40
N LEU A 131 1.65 -5.95 -2.37
CA LEU A 131 0.58 -6.92 -2.38
C LEU A 131 0.73 -7.96 -1.27
N ALA A 132 1.95 -8.42 -0.99
CA ALA A 132 2.23 -9.31 0.14
C ALA A 132 1.83 -8.71 1.50
N ASN A 133 1.83 -7.37 1.60
CA ASN A 133 1.49 -6.64 2.81
C ASN A 133 0.02 -6.19 2.85
N SER A 134 -0.82 -6.55 1.88
CA SER A 134 -2.18 -6.00 1.75
C SER A 134 -3.07 -6.20 2.99
N GLU A 135 -3.07 -7.40 3.57
CA GLU A 135 -3.84 -7.66 4.81
C GLU A 135 -3.35 -6.79 5.98
N GLY A 136 -2.02 -6.63 6.11
CA GLY A 136 -1.42 -5.77 7.13
C GLY A 136 -1.75 -4.30 6.91
N LEU A 137 -1.74 -3.85 5.67
CA LEU A 137 -2.08 -2.48 5.31
C LEU A 137 -3.56 -2.18 5.63
N LEU A 138 -4.47 -3.05 5.18
CA LEU A 138 -5.92 -2.82 5.29
C LEU A 138 -6.45 -3.03 6.72
N ASN A 139 -5.94 -4.02 7.45
CA ASN A 139 -6.39 -4.26 8.84
C ASN A 139 -5.64 -3.45 9.89
N GLN A 140 -4.37 -3.11 9.61
CA GLN A 140 -3.44 -2.60 10.61
C GLN A 140 -2.76 -1.28 10.20
N GLY A 141 -3.08 -0.71 9.04
CA GLY A 141 -2.38 0.49 8.54
C GLY A 141 -0.87 0.26 8.38
N LYS A 142 -0.41 -0.99 8.24
CA LYS A 142 1.01 -1.32 8.13
C LYS A 142 1.52 -0.88 6.77
N LEU A 143 2.33 0.18 6.72
CA LEU A 143 2.88 0.71 5.47
C LEU A 143 4.10 -0.08 4.99
N HIS A 144 4.94 -0.49 5.94
CA HIS A 144 6.18 -1.20 5.67
C HIS A 144 6.57 -2.13 6.83
N SER A 145 7.22 -3.24 6.51
CA SER A 145 7.76 -4.17 7.51
C SER A 145 9.09 -4.74 7.04
N ALA A 146 10.12 -4.59 7.85
CA ALA A 146 11.44 -5.19 7.66
C ALA A 146 12.09 -5.50 9.01
N ASN A 147 13.19 -6.25 9.01
CA ASN A 147 13.94 -6.58 10.24
C ASN A 147 14.47 -5.33 10.98
N THR A 148 14.63 -4.22 10.25
CA THR A 148 15.13 -2.93 10.74
C THR A 148 14.06 -2.06 11.38
N GLY A 149 12.78 -2.34 11.10
CA GLY A 149 11.64 -1.58 11.60
C GLY A 149 10.33 -1.91 10.88
N THR A 150 9.22 -1.74 11.58
CA THR A 150 7.87 -1.76 11.01
C THR A 150 7.24 -0.39 11.16
N TRP A 151 6.67 0.14 10.08
CA TRP A 151 5.98 1.42 10.06
C TRP A 151 4.49 1.22 9.86
N LEU A 152 3.70 1.87 10.70
CA LEU A 152 2.25 1.78 10.70
C LEU A 152 1.62 3.17 10.78
N VAL A 153 0.40 3.28 10.28
CA VAL A 153 -0.49 4.43 10.49
C VAL A 153 -1.66 3.97 11.35
N ARG A 154 -1.99 4.74 12.38
CA ARG A 154 -3.05 4.43 13.36
C ARG A 154 -3.92 5.66 13.61
N GLY A 155 -5.22 5.43 13.76
CA GLY A 155 -6.20 6.50 13.96
C GLY A 155 -6.26 7.49 12.80
N GLY A 156 -7.07 8.53 12.96
CA GLY A 156 -7.30 9.51 11.90
C GLY A 156 -7.95 8.91 10.66
N ARG A 157 -7.77 9.58 9.52
CA ARG A 157 -8.29 9.15 8.22
C ARG A 157 -7.13 8.68 7.34
N MET A 158 -7.30 7.52 6.70
CA MET A 158 -6.38 6.98 5.70
C MET A 158 -7.15 6.73 4.40
N THR A 159 -6.68 7.26 3.28
CA THR A 159 -7.32 7.09 1.95
C THR A 159 -6.33 6.54 0.94
N PHE A 160 -6.85 5.76 -0.01
CA PHE A 160 -6.09 5.18 -1.12
C PHE A 160 -6.41 5.97 -2.39
N ASP A 161 -5.42 6.65 -2.95
CA ASP A 161 -5.59 7.58 -4.06
C ASP A 161 -4.48 7.40 -5.10
N LEU A 162 -4.68 7.92 -6.31
CA LEU A 162 -3.59 8.09 -7.26
C LEU A 162 -3.08 9.53 -7.21
N ASP A 163 -1.78 9.71 -7.42
CA ASP A 163 -1.20 11.02 -7.64
C ASP A 163 -1.48 11.56 -9.06
N ASP A 164 -1.03 12.78 -9.32
CA ASP A 164 -1.25 13.48 -10.60
C ASP A 164 -0.59 12.75 -11.78
N GLN A 165 0.31 11.81 -11.52
CA GLN A 165 0.94 10.93 -12.51
C GLN A 165 0.35 9.51 -12.49
N ASN A 166 -0.85 9.33 -11.92
CA ASN A 166 -1.54 8.06 -11.74
C ASN A 166 -0.77 7.02 -10.91
N ARG A 167 0.14 7.43 -10.03
CA ARG A 167 0.91 6.51 -9.18
C ARG A 167 0.20 6.28 -7.84
N PRO A 168 0.24 5.07 -7.28
CA PRO A 168 -0.38 4.75 -6.00
C PRO A 168 0.15 5.60 -4.84
N ARG A 169 -0.76 6.21 -4.07
CA ARG A 169 -0.47 7.05 -2.91
C ARG A 169 -1.48 6.77 -1.79
N ILE A 170 -1.01 6.81 -0.55
CA ILE A 170 -1.89 6.72 0.61
C ILE A 170 -1.83 8.05 1.36
N SER A 171 -2.96 8.72 1.51
CA SER A 171 -3.04 10.00 2.24
C SER A 171 -3.49 9.74 3.67
N CYS A 172 -2.88 10.44 4.63
CA CYS A 172 -3.21 10.35 6.04
C CYS A 172 -3.51 11.75 6.60
N ASP A 173 -4.56 11.88 7.39
CA ASP A 173 -4.93 13.12 8.07
C ASP A 173 -5.34 12.84 9.53
N SER A 174 -4.84 13.68 10.44
CA SER A 174 -4.98 13.51 11.89
C SER A 174 -4.60 12.11 12.41
N SER A 175 -3.63 11.47 11.77
CA SER A 175 -3.19 10.10 12.11
C SER A 175 -1.99 10.08 13.05
N THR A 176 -1.65 8.90 13.56
CA THR A 176 -0.38 8.64 14.25
C THR A 176 0.47 7.71 13.39
N VAL A 177 1.66 8.15 13.01
CA VAL A 177 2.68 7.29 12.37
C VAL A 177 3.50 6.63 13.48
N VAL A 178 3.51 5.30 13.49
CA VAL A 178 4.16 4.48 14.52
C VAL A 178 5.33 3.74 13.89
N CYS A 179 6.50 3.84 14.51
CA CYS A 179 7.66 3.00 14.19
C CYS A 179 7.84 1.97 15.31
N LEU A 180 7.86 0.67 14.95
CA LEU A 180 8.21 -0.42 15.84
C LEU A 180 9.59 -0.95 15.47
N ALA A 181 10.53 -0.97 16.40
CA ALA A 181 11.86 -1.54 16.17
C ALA A 181 12.52 -1.99 17.47
N LYS A 182 13.31 -3.06 17.41
CA LYS A 182 14.13 -3.56 18.53
C LYS A 182 13.36 -3.77 19.85
N GLY A 183 12.09 -4.16 19.76
CA GLY A 183 11.23 -4.38 20.92
C GLY A 183 10.69 -3.11 21.59
N ASP A 184 10.84 -1.95 20.94
CA ASP A 184 10.25 -0.68 21.38
C ASP A 184 9.46 -0.02 20.24
N SER A 185 8.84 1.13 20.56
CA SER A 185 8.04 1.92 19.65
C SER A 185 8.28 3.40 19.85
N ALA A 186 8.14 4.17 18.78
CA ALA A 186 8.01 5.61 18.88
C ALA A 186 6.93 6.11 17.91
N ARG A 187 6.36 7.27 18.23
CA ARG A 187 5.12 7.77 17.64
C ARG A 187 5.26 9.22 17.21
N LEU A 188 4.82 9.49 15.99
CA LEU A 188 4.59 10.83 15.47
C LEU A 188 3.08 11.03 15.40
N HIS A 189 2.57 11.97 16.19
CA HIS A 189 1.15 12.24 16.37
C HIS A 189 0.65 13.35 15.44
N GLN A 190 -0.68 13.43 15.28
CA GLN A 190 -1.35 14.49 14.52
C GLN A 190 -0.76 14.68 13.11
N VAL A 191 -0.42 13.56 12.48
CA VAL A 191 0.23 13.54 11.18
C VAL A 191 -0.78 13.84 10.09
N ARG A 192 -0.42 14.84 9.29
CA ARG A 192 -0.89 14.98 7.92
C ARG A 192 0.25 14.65 6.99
N GLY A 193 0.02 13.79 6.00
CA GLY A 193 1.07 13.39 5.08
C GLY A 193 0.63 12.34 4.08
N GLN A 194 1.59 11.92 3.25
CA GLN A 194 1.35 11.06 2.10
C GLN A 194 2.42 9.99 2.00
N TYR A 195 2.00 8.73 1.90
CA TYR A 195 2.87 7.61 1.60
C TYR A 195 2.96 7.41 0.09
N ASP A 196 4.16 7.56 -0.47
CA ASP A 196 4.48 7.15 -1.83
C ASP A 196 4.79 5.64 -1.83
N VAL A 197 3.89 4.87 -2.43
CA VAL A 197 4.01 3.40 -2.44
C VAL A 197 5.22 2.95 -3.26
N LEU A 198 5.56 3.66 -4.36
CA LEU A 198 6.64 3.25 -5.25
C LEU A 198 8.00 3.50 -4.61
N GLU A 199 8.17 4.67 -4.01
CA GLU A 199 9.42 5.06 -3.36
C GLU A 199 9.55 4.48 -1.95
N ASN A 200 8.44 4.04 -1.34
CA ASN A 200 8.37 3.56 0.04
C ASN A 200 8.91 4.62 1.01
N GLU A 201 8.38 5.82 0.81
CA GLU A 201 8.71 7.05 1.51
C GLU A 201 7.43 7.73 1.98
N PHE A 202 7.43 8.21 3.21
CA PHE A 202 6.30 8.93 3.80
C PHE A 202 6.64 10.40 3.91
N ARG A 203 5.94 11.23 3.15
CA ARG A 203 6.08 12.69 3.16
C ARG A 203 5.19 13.26 4.24
N VAL A 204 5.79 13.81 5.29
CA VAL A 204 5.09 14.45 6.40
C VAL A 204 4.92 15.93 6.07
N GLU A 205 3.67 16.39 6.04
CA GLU A 205 3.34 17.81 5.93
C GLU A 205 3.42 18.47 7.31
N THR A 206 2.77 17.84 8.30
CA THR A 206 2.80 18.26 9.71
C THR A 206 2.79 17.05 10.63
N GLY A 207 3.36 17.19 11.81
CA GLY A 207 3.24 16.21 12.89
C GLY A 207 3.76 16.75 14.22
N ARG A 208 3.54 16.00 15.29
CA ARG A 208 4.04 16.30 16.64
C ARG A 208 4.72 15.08 17.25
N LEU A 209 5.88 15.31 17.84
CA LEU A 209 6.58 14.34 18.68
C LEU A 209 6.45 14.75 20.13
N ASP A 210 6.24 13.76 20.99
CA ASP A 210 6.21 13.90 22.44
C ASP A 210 7.32 13.00 23.01
N TRP A 211 7.93 13.38 24.14
CA TRP A 211 8.98 12.58 24.81
C TRP A 211 8.41 11.44 25.65
N GLU A 212 7.48 10.69 25.06
CA GLU A 212 6.73 9.64 25.72
C GLU A 212 7.65 8.59 26.33
N ARG A 213 7.30 8.10 27.52
CA ARG A 213 8.03 7.06 28.26
C ARG A 213 9.46 7.46 28.63
N THR A 214 9.74 8.76 28.70
CA THR A 214 10.96 9.34 29.28
C THR A 214 10.64 10.08 30.57
N VAL A 215 11.64 10.63 31.25
CA VAL A 215 11.41 11.51 32.42
C VAL A 215 10.92 12.92 32.03
N ARG A 216 10.76 13.20 30.74
CA ARG A 216 10.31 14.48 30.18
C ARG A 216 8.97 14.37 29.44
N GLU A 217 8.25 13.28 29.69
CA GLU A 217 6.91 13.07 29.13
C GLU A 217 5.95 14.15 29.63
N GLY A 218 5.24 14.81 28.72
CA GLY A 218 4.37 15.95 29.02
C GLY A 218 5.09 17.30 29.07
N ASP A 219 6.38 17.32 29.42
CA ASP A 219 7.16 18.55 29.50
C ASP A 219 7.74 18.96 28.15
N PHE A 220 8.16 17.97 27.34
CA PHE A 220 8.89 18.19 26.09
C PHE A 220 8.03 17.76 24.90
N GLN A 221 7.89 18.68 23.94
CA GLN A 221 7.20 18.44 22.67
C GLN A 221 7.93 19.09 21.51
N ALA A 222 7.78 18.52 20.31
CA ALA A 222 8.28 19.12 19.07
C ALA A 222 7.24 19.06 17.97
N GLU A 223 6.94 20.20 17.35
CA GLU A 223 6.24 20.24 16.07
C GLU A 223 7.24 20.06 14.93
N VAL A 224 6.88 19.24 13.94
CA VAL A 224 7.70 18.97 12.75
C VAL A 224 6.90 19.19 11.49
N ARG A 225 7.54 19.72 10.45
CA ARG A 225 6.89 20.06 9.17
C ARG A 225 7.74 19.67 7.98
N ALA A 226 7.08 19.44 6.85
CA ALA A 226 7.68 19.32 5.52
C ALA A 226 8.97 18.48 5.45
N PHE A 227 8.90 17.19 5.79
CA PHE A 227 10.05 16.29 5.70
C PHE A 227 9.64 14.88 5.29
N ASN A 228 10.61 14.05 4.90
CA ASN A 228 10.36 12.71 4.41
C ASN A 228 10.95 11.64 5.35
N ILE A 229 10.19 10.56 5.53
CA ILE A 229 10.60 9.37 6.27
C ILE A 229 10.85 8.25 5.27
N ARG A 230 12.07 7.70 5.27
CA ARG A 230 12.38 6.47 4.52
C ARG A 230 12.04 5.26 5.37
N LEU A 231 11.03 4.49 4.95
CA LEU A 231 10.44 3.44 5.80
C LEU A 231 11.32 2.18 5.96
N LYS A 232 12.45 2.08 5.25
CA LYS A 232 13.40 0.96 5.39
C LYS A 232 14.14 0.95 6.73
N GLY A 233 14.18 2.07 7.44
CA GLY A 233 14.88 2.22 8.73
C GLY A 233 13.93 2.34 9.91
N SER A 234 14.47 2.74 11.06
CA SER A 234 13.71 3.10 12.27
C SER A 234 14.11 4.49 12.78
N THR A 235 14.48 5.36 11.84
CA THR A 235 15.03 6.70 12.07
C THR A 235 14.50 7.68 11.04
N PHE A 236 14.44 8.95 11.42
CA PHE A 236 14.35 10.07 10.48
C PHE A 236 15.05 11.30 11.03
N THR A 237 15.31 12.26 10.15
CA THR A 237 15.85 13.57 10.52
C THR A 237 15.00 14.63 9.83
N THR A 238 14.74 15.74 10.52
CA THR A 238 14.12 16.93 9.94
C THR A 238 14.86 18.16 10.45
N ASP A 239 15.10 19.14 9.58
CA ASP A 239 15.63 20.47 9.90
C ASP A 239 14.53 21.49 10.23
N SER A 240 13.26 21.07 10.17
CA SER A 240 12.09 21.90 10.37
C SER A 240 11.33 21.47 11.63
N ALA A 241 12.03 21.47 12.76
CA ALA A 241 11.45 21.20 14.08
C ALA A 241 11.34 22.48 14.91
N THR A 242 10.22 22.61 15.64
CA THR A 242 10.00 23.62 16.67
C THR A 242 9.81 22.92 18.01
N PHE A 243 10.85 22.93 18.83
CA PHE A 243 10.88 22.30 20.14
C PHE A 243 10.39 23.24 21.23
N GLN A 244 9.55 22.74 22.12
CA GLN A 244 9.04 23.45 23.28
C GLN A 244 9.35 22.64 24.54
N SER A 245 9.80 23.33 25.58
CA SER A 245 10.08 22.75 26.90
C SER A 245 9.84 23.76 28.00
N ASP A 246 9.76 23.26 29.23
CA ASP A 246 9.75 24.05 30.47
C ASP A 246 11.11 24.70 30.80
N MET A 247 12.20 24.26 30.17
CA MET A 247 13.56 24.73 30.44
C MET A 247 13.86 26.10 29.84
N PHE A 248 13.12 26.50 28.80
CA PHE A 248 13.33 27.77 28.08
C PHE A 248 12.01 28.49 27.91
N GLY A 249 12.01 29.83 28.08
CA GLY A 249 10.80 30.64 27.91
C GLY A 249 10.36 30.83 26.46
N THR A 250 11.12 30.32 25.48
CA THR A 250 10.84 30.48 24.04
C THR A 250 11.07 29.17 23.29
N PRO A 251 10.24 28.83 22.30
CA PRO A 251 10.48 27.67 21.44
C PRO A 251 11.82 27.73 20.70
N LEU A 252 12.47 26.58 20.54
CA LEU A 252 13.73 26.44 19.81
C LEU A 252 13.48 25.85 18.43
N HIS A 253 14.05 26.46 17.40
CA HIS A 253 14.00 25.96 16.02
C HIS A 253 15.29 25.23 15.67
N GLY A 254 15.20 24.12 14.94
CA GLY A 254 16.38 23.45 14.42
C GLY A 254 16.15 22.02 13.96
N THR A 255 17.23 21.25 13.99
CA THR A 255 17.27 19.87 13.51
C THR A 255 16.90 18.87 14.60
N LEU A 256 15.93 18.01 14.30
CA LEU A 256 15.54 16.88 15.14
C LEU A 256 16.02 15.58 14.51
N HIS A 257 16.71 14.76 15.33
CA HIS A 257 17.11 13.41 14.97
C HIS A 257 16.27 12.41 15.76
N PHE A 258 15.45 11.65 15.05
CA PHE A 258 14.58 10.62 15.61
C PHE A 258 15.17 9.23 15.39
N LYS A 259 15.16 8.39 16.42
CA LYS A 259 15.61 7.00 16.34
C LYS A 259 14.97 6.15 17.41
N VAL A 260 14.32 5.06 17.01
CA VAL A 260 13.87 4.04 17.96
C VAL A 260 15.07 3.36 18.61
N GLN A 261 15.16 3.39 19.93
CA GLN A 261 16.21 2.72 20.69
C GLN A 261 15.62 1.72 21.67
N ALA A 262 16.26 0.56 21.82
CA ALA A 262 15.86 -0.40 22.85
C ALA A 262 16.45 0.05 24.19
N GLU A 263 15.66 0.71 25.03
CA GLU A 263 16.04 1.04 26.41
C GLU A 263 14.86 0.82 27.33
N LYS A 264 15.02 0.01 28.39
CA LYS A 264 13.91 -0.34 29.30
C LYS A 264 13.75 0.66 30.45
N GLN A 265 14.81 1.39 30.78
CA GLN A 265 14.82 2.33 31.90
C GLN A 265 14.45 3.74 31.43
N ALA A 266 13.32 4.29 31.89
CA ALA A 266 12.86 5.62 31.51
C ALA A 266 13.92 6.73 31.71
N LYS A 267 14.72 6.64 32.78
CA LYS A 267 15.80 7.58 33.09
C LYS A 267 16.97 7.58 32.08
N LYS A 268 17.12 6.50 31.30
CA LYS A 268 18.18 6.36 30.28
C LYS A 268 17.69 6.68 28.87
N ARG A 269 16.38 6.89 28.69
CA ARG A 269 15.80 7.30 27.41
C ARG A 269 16.00 8.81 27.24
N THR A 270 16.72 9.20 26.20
CA THR A 270 17.04 10.60 25.88
C THR A 270 16.40 11.09 24.59
N TYR A 271 15.69 10.20 23.89
CA TYR A 271 15.11 10.43 22.58
C TYR A 271 13.57 10.52 22.67
N PRO A 272 12.91 11.25 21.75
CA PRO A 272 11.56 10.93 21.31
C PRO A 272 11.59 9.76 20.31
#